data_AF-A0A5K1CM33-F1
#
_entry.id   AF-A0A5K1CM33-F1
#
_cell.length_a   1.000
_cell.length_b   1.000
_cell.length_c   1.000
_cell.angle_alpha   90.00
_cell.angle_beta   90.00
_cell.angle_gamma   90.00
#
_symmetry.space_group_name_H-M   'P 1'
#
loop_
_entity.id
_entity.type
_entity.pdbx_description
1 polymer ?
#
loop_
_entity_poly.entity_id
_entity_poly.type
_entity_poly.pdbx_seq_one_letter_code
_entity_poly.pdbx_strand_id
1 'polypeptide(L)' 'VTVEGQSYHKSCFKCSHGGCSLTPSTYAALDGILYCKPHFSQLFKEKGSYNHLIKCASIKRS' A
#
# COMPACT_ATOMS: atom_id res chain seq x y z
N VAL A 1 6.03 0.10 -13.35
CA VAL A 1 4.78 0.23 -12.58
C VAL A 1 4.82 1.58 -11.91
N THR A 2 4.13 2.57 -12.46
CA THR A 2 4.19 3.94 -11.91
C THR A 2 2.98 4.14 -11.01
N VAL A 3 3.22 4.38 -9.72
CA VAL A 3 2.17 4.65 -8.74
C VAL A 3 2.55 5.86 -7.90
N GLU A 4 1.60 6.76 -7.66
CA GLU A 4 1.83 8.02 -6.93
C GLU A 4 3.05 8.83 -7.41
N GLY A 5 3.33 8.80 -8.72
CA GLY A 5 4.47 9.49 -9.31
C GLY A 5 5.82 8.79 -9.12
N GLN A 6 5.86 7.64 -8.45
CA GLN A 6 7.06 6.81 -8.29
C GLN A 6 7.03 5.60 -9.22
N SER A 7 8.16 5.37 -9.92
CA SER A 7 8.35 4.26 -10.86
C SER A 7 8.93 3.04 -10.14
N TYR A 8 8.11 2.01 -9.99
CA TYR A 8 8.50 0.71 -9.44
C TYR A 8 8.72 -0.33 -10.54
N HIS A 9 9.67 -1.24 -10.33
CA HIS A 9 9.81 -2.41 -11.19
C HIS A 9 8.63 -3.38 -10.98
N LYS A 10 8.23 -4.08 -12.05
CA LYS A 10 7.12 -5.05 -12.01
C LYS A 10 7.37 -6.21 -11.04
N SER A 11 8.64 -6.59 -10.86
CA SER A 11 9.13 -7.59 -9.91
C SER A 11 9.37 -7.05 -8.49
N CYS A 12 9.57 -5.73 -8.35
CA CYS A 12 9.71 -5.06 -7.05
C CYS A 12 8.36 -4.68 -6.44
N PHE A 13 7.30 -4.60 -7.25
CA PHE A 13 5.96 -4.24 -6.82
C PHE A 13 5.26 -5.44 -6.15
N LYS A 14 5.69 -5.75 -4.92
CA LYS A 14 5.19 -6.87 -4.13
C LYS A 14 4.92 -6.47 -2.69
N CYS A 15 4.04 -7.21 -2.03
CA CYS A 15 3.69 -7.00 -0.64
C CYS A 15 4.91 -7.23 0.26
N SER A 16 5.21 -6.28 1.14
CA SER A 16 6.31 -6.40 2.10
C SER A 16 6.07 -7.51 3.12
N HIS A 17 4.82 -7.72 3.52
CA HIS A 17 4.43 -8.78 4.45
C HIS A 17 4.39 -10.18 3.83
N GLY A 18 3.85 -10.29 2.61
CA GLY A 18 3.51 -11.58 2.01
C GLY A 18 4.35 -11.99 0.82
N GLY A 19 5.22 -11.11 0.31
CA GLY A 19 5.95 -11.32 -0.94
C GLY A 19 5.06 -11.43 -2.20
N CYS A 20 3.73 -11.33 -2.06
CA CYS A 20 2.79 -11.45 -3.17
C CYS A 20 2.99 -10.34 -4.19
N SER A 21 3.07 -10.67 -5.48
CA SER A 21 3.10 -9.71 -6.58
C SER A 21 1.81 -8.89 -6.60
N LEU A 22 1.96 -7.57 -6.52
CA LEU A 22 0.85 -6.62 -6.53
C LEU A 22 0.69 -6.04 -7.93
N THR A 23 -0.52 -5.60 -8.25
CA THR A 23 -0.76 -4.76 -9.42
C THR A 23 -1.12 -3.34 -9.01
N PRO A 24 -0.82 -2.33 -9.85
CA PRO A 24 -1.19 -0.94 -9.58
C PRO A 24 -2.71 -0.74 -9.35
N SER A 25 -3.55 -1.71 -9.74
CA SER A 25 -5.00 -1.70 -9.50
C SER A 25 -5.43 -2.34 -8.17
N THR A 26 -4.55 -3.13 -7.52
CA THR A 26 -4.90 -3.94 -6.34
C THR A 26 -3.96 -3.78 -5.16
N TYR A 27 -2.96 -2.91 -5.25
CA TYR A 27 -2.02 -2.62 -4.17
C TYR A 27 -2.58 -1.61 -3.17
N ALA A 28 -2.02 -1.63 -1.97
CA ALA A 28 -2.19 -0.59 -0.97
C ALA A 28 -0.81 -0.15 -0.46
N ALA A 29 -0.54 1.15 -0.42
CA ALA A 29 0.68 1.70 0.13
C ALA A 29 0.39 2.40 1.46
N LEU A 30 1.25 2.20 2.45
CA LEU A 30 1.20 2.92 3.72
C LEU A 30 2.62 3.27 4.15
N ASP A 31 2.87 4.57 4.35
CA ASP A 31 4.18 5.09 4.76
C ASP A 31 5.33 4.69 3.79
N GLY A 32 5.01 4.54 2.50
CA GLY A 32 5.94 4.05 1.49
C GLY A 32 6.13 2.53 1.44
N ILE A 33 5.42 1.77 2.29
CA ILE A 33 5.45 0.30 2.28
C ILE A 33 4.26 -0.25 1.48
N LEU A 34 4.54 -1.18 0.57
CA LEU A 34 3.55 -1.85 -0.26
C LEU A 34 2.94 -3.07 0.43
N TYR A 35 1.62 -3.19 0.38
CA TYR A 35 0.84 -4.27 0.97
C TYR A 35 -0.23 -4.78 -0.01
N CYS A 36 -0.61 -6.05 0.11
CA CYS A 36 -1.77 -6.61 -0.59
C CYS A 36 -3.05 -6.31 0.20
N LYS A 37 -4.19 -6.11 -0.48
CA LYS A 37 -5.51 -5.91 0.17
C LYS A 37 -5.77 -6.82 1.40
N PRO A 38 -5.54 -8.14 1.37
CA PRO A 38 -5.77 -9.00 2.52
C PRO A 38 -4.81 -8.71 3.68
N HIS A 39 -3.48 -8.69 3.47
CA HIS A 39 -2.52 -8.38 4.55
C HIS A 39 -2.68 -6.95 5.05
N PHE A 40 -3.01 -6.04 4.14
CA PHE A 40 -3.40 -4.68 4.49
C PHE A 40 -4.55 -4.82 5.51
N SER A 41 -5.73 -5.33 5.11
CA SER A 41 -6.90 -5.46 6.02
C SER A 41 -6.62 -6.18 7.35
N GLN A 42 -5.71 -7.15 7.36
CA GLN A 42 -5.31 -7.91 8.54
C GLN A 42 -4.47 -7.05 9.49
N LEU A 43 -3.45 -6.37 8.97
CA LEU A 43 -2.67 -5.36 9.71
C LEU A 43 -3.55 -4.22 10.24
N PHE A 44 -4.57 -3.79 9.49
CA PHE A 44 -5.51 -2.74 9.95
C PHE A 44 -6.39 -3.18 11.11
N LYS A 45 -6.78 -4.46 11.13
CA LYS A 45 -7.54 -5.02 12.26
C LYS A 45 -6.69 -5.12 13.51
N GLU A 46 -5.39 -5.41 13.37
CA GLU A 46 -4.44 -5.42 14.50
C GLU A 46 -4.07 -4.03 15.00
N LYS A 47 -3.90 -3.04 14.12
CA LYS A 47 -3.43 -1.68 14.46
C LYS A 47 -4.53 -0.65 14.77
N GLY A 48 -5.78 -0.91 14.39
CA GLY A 48 -6.91 -0.04 14.70
C GLY A 48 -7.23 1.02 13.63
N SER A 49 -8.25 0.71 12.83
CA SER A 49 -9.18 1.60 12.10
C SER A 49 -8.70 2.39 10.86
N TYR A 50 -9.48 2.21 9.78
CA TYR A 50 -9.34 2.74 8.42
C TYR A 50 -9.31 4.30 8.34
N ASN A 51 -9.93 4.98 9.32
CA ASN A 51 -10.16 6.43 9.29
C ASN A 51 -8.90 7.30 9.42
N HIS A 52 -7.86 6.82 10.11
CA HIS A 52 -6.63 7.60 10.28
C HIS A 52 -5.74 7.57 9.02
N LEU A 53 -5.91 6.54 8.19
CA LEU A 53 -4.99 6.20 7.10
C LEU A 53 -5.46 6.77 5.78
N ILE A 54 -6.77 6.87 5.56
CA ILE A 54 -7.33 7.64 4.45
C ILE A 54 -6.98 9.13 4.61
N LYS A 55 -6.86 9.64 5.84
CA LYS A 55 -6.32 10.98 6.08
C LYS A 55 -4.85 11.10 5.70
N CYS A 56 -4.01 10.09 5.98
CA CYS A 56 -2.58 10.16 5.64
C CYS A 56 -2.28 9.88 4.15
N ALA A 57 -3.01 8.97 3.50
CA ALA A 57 -2.86 8.66 2.07
C ALA A 57 -3.34 9.80 1.15
N SER A 58 -4.10 10.77 1.68
CA SER A 58 -4.62 11.90 0.91
C SER A 58 -3.78 13.18 1.08
N ILE A 59 -2.78 13.21 1.97
CA ILE A 59 -1.94 14.40 2.23
C ILE A 59 -0.52 14.15 1.71
N LYS A 60 -0.40 14.06 0.38
CA LYS A 60 0.84 14.44 -0.31
C LYS A 60 0.49 15.19 -1.58
N ARG A 61 -0.10 16.37 -1.40
CA ARG A 61 -0.05 17.46 -2.37
C ARG A 61 0.38 18.71 -1.62
N SER A 62 1.33 19.42 -2.24
CA SER A 62 2.17 20.55 -1.80
C SER A 62 3.22 20.26 -0.74
#